data_AF-A0A497LRD7-F1
#
_entry.id   AF-A0A497LRD7-F1
#
_cell.length_a   1.000
_cell.length_b   1.000
_cell.length_c   1.000
_cell.angle_alpha   90.00
_cell.angle_beta   90.00
_cell.angle_gamma   90.00
#
_symmetry.space_group_name_H-M   'P 1'
#
loop_
_entity.id
_entity.type
_entity.pdbx_description
1 polymer ?
#
loop_
_entity_poly.entity_id
_entity_poly.type
_entity_poly.pdbx_seq_one_letter_code
_entity_poly.pdbx_strand_id
1 'polypeptide(L)'
;MICDICGLETDRRYALDLRRGIWCCPLCLHVYRRIWNYYSKKGYSRERCIAILRSIVERQKREGKWRPNVVYSAESIERWDDNREG
;
A
#
# COMPACT_ATOMS: atom_id res chain seq x y z
N MET A 1 -14.14 -0.01 11.43
CA MET A 1 -13.96 1.06 10.42
C MET A 1 -13.33 0.46 9.17
N ILE A 2 -13.51 1.07 8.00
CA ILE A 2 -13.02 0.53 6.71
C ILE A 2 -11.75 1.25 6.27
N CYS A 3 -10.77 0.50 5.75
CA CYS A 3 -9.56 1.04 5.15
C CYS A 3 -9.82 1.61 3.74
N ASP A 4 -9.48 2.87 3.47
CA ASP A 4 -9.70 3.53 2.16
C ASP A 4 -8.80 3.00 1.03
N ILE A 5 -7.85 2.14 1.37
CA ILE A 5 -6.92 1.52 0.43
C ILE A 5 -7.34 0.10 0.08
N CYS A 6 -7.58 -0.74 1.09
CA CYS A 6 -7.83 -2.16 0.89
C CYS A 6 -9.23 -2.62 1.25
N GLY A 7 -10.11 -1.75 1.75
CA GLY A 7 -11.49 -2.09 2.08
C GLY A 7 -11.66 -3.11 3.21
N LEU A 8 -10.58 -3.50 3.90
CA LEU A 8 -10.67 -4.38 5.05
C LEU A 8 -11.17 -3.60 6.27
N GLU A 9 -11.95 -4.28 7.10
CA GLU A 9 -12.27 -3.82 8.43
C GLU A 9 -11.02 -3.76 9.30
N THR A 10 -10.96 -2.71 10.12
CA THR A 10 -9.88 -2.52 11.09
C THR A 10 -10.40 -1.78 12.32
N ASP A 11 -9.74 -2.02 13.44
CA ASP A 11 -9.88 -1.34 14.72
C ASP A 11 -9.03 -0.07 14.79
N ARG A 12 -8.00 0.05 13.94
CA ARG A 12 -7.04 1.16 13.92
C ARG A 12 -6.87 1.73 12.51
N ARG A 13 -6.86 3.05 12.39
CA ARG A 13 -6.53 3.74 11.13
C ARG A 13 -5.38 4.71 11.30
N TYR A 14 -4.67 4.93 10.21
CA TYR A 14 -3.59 5.90 10.09
C TYR A 14 -3.82 6.79 8.89
N ALA A 15 -3.55 8.08 9.02
CA ALA A 15 -3.67 9.01 7.91
C ALA A 15 -2.50 8.81 6.94
N LEU A 16 -2.79 8.45 5.69
CA LEU A 16 -1.81 8.49 4.59
C LEU A 16 -1.76 9.87 3.95
N ASP A 17 -2.92 10.51 3.80
CA ASP A 17 -3.05 11.88 3.30
C ASP A 17 -4.18 12.60 4.03
N LEU A 18 -3.82 13.48 4.96
CA LEU A 18 -4.77 14.28 5.74
C LEU A 18 -5.57 15.25 4.87
N ARG A 19 -5.00 15.79 3.78
CA ARG A 19 -5.69 16.77 2.92
C ARG A 19 -6.83 16.12 2.16
N ARG A 20 -6.63 14.87 1.73
CA ARG A 20 -7.61 14.08 0.98
C ARG A 20 -8.46 13.18 1.88
N GLY A 21 -8.25 13.23 3.20
CA GLY A 21 -8.94 12.37 4.16
C GLY A 21 -8.70 10.88 3.92
N ILE A 22 -7.52 10.48 3.41
CA ILE A 22 -7.20 9.08 3.12
C ILE A 22 -6.64 8.42 4.38
N TRP A 23 -7.38 7.45 4.89
CA TRP A 23 -7.04 6.65 6.06
C TRP A 23 -6.83 5.18 5.68
N CYS A 24 -5.83 4.54 6.29
CA CYS A 24 -5.52 3.15 6.00
C CYS A 24 -5.36 2.31 7.27
N CYS A 25 -5.55 1.00 7.15
CA CYS A 25 -5.26 0.03 8.20
C CYS A 25 -3.74 -0.11 8.43
N PRO A 26 -3.30 -0.75 9.54
CA PRO A 26 -1.88 -0.96 9.84
C PRO A 26 -1.12 -1.67 8.72
N LEU A 27 -1.77 -2.62 8.03
CA LEU A 27 -1.18 -3.38 6.93
C LEU A 27 -0.84 -2.49 5.73
N CYS A 28 -1.80 -1.68 5.28
CA CYS A 28 -1.57 -0.73 4.19
C CYS A 28 -0.53 0.33 4.56
N LEU A 29 -0.48 0.76 5.82
CA LEU A 29 0.56 1.68 6.29
C LEU A 29 1.95 1.04 6.19
N HIS A 30 2.08 -0.23 6.58
CA HIS A 30 3.34 -0.96 6.51
C HIS A 30 3.86 -1.02 5.07
N VAL A 31 3.00 -1.44 4.13
CA VAL A 31 3.35 -1.53 2.70
C VAL A 31 3.65 -0.13 2.14
N TYR A 32 2.83 0.87 2.48
CA TYR A 32 3.04 2.25 2.06
C TYR A 32 4.41 2.80 2.49
N ARG A 33 4.84 2.55 3.74
CA ARG A 33 6.15 3.02 4.22
C ARG A 33 7.31 2.45 3.39
N ARG A 34 7.19 1.20 2.94
CA ARG A 34 8.19 0.57 2.07
C ARG A 34 8.21 1.21 0.69
N ILE A 35 7.04 1.38 0.08
CA ILE A 35 6.87 2.10 -1.20
C ILE A 35 7.48 3.51 -1.07
N TRP A 36 7.05 4.27 -0.07
CA TRP A 36 7.53 5.64 0.17
C TRP A 36 9.05 5.68 0.29
N ASN A 37 9.66 4.86 1.15
CA ASN A 37 11.11 4.83 1.34
C ASN A 37 11.90 4.50 0.06
N TYR A 38 11.33 3.70 -0.84
CA TYR A 38 11.96 3.33 -2.11
C TYR A 38 11.80 4.45 -3.15
N TYR A 39 10.57 4.88 -3.42
CA TYR A 39 10.31 5.82 -4.53
C TYR A 39 10.49 7.29 -4.16
N SER A 40 10.43 7.68 -2.89
CA SER A 40 10.71 9.08 -2.51
C SER A 40 12.13 9.47 -2.89
N LYS A 41 13.07 8.52 -2.81
CA LYS A 41 14.47 8.69 -3.27
C LYS A 41 14.58 8.85 -4.78
N LYS A 42 13.60 8.36 -5.54
CA LYS A 42 13.46 8.51 -6.99
C LYS A 42 12.61 9.74 -7.38
N GLY A 43 12.26 10.61 -6.43
CA GLY A 43 11.49 11.83 -6.66
C GLY A 43 9.98 11.65 -6.80
N TYR A 44 9.43 10.49 -6.42
CA TYR A 44 7.99 10.26 -6.53
C TYR A 44 7.22 11.02 -5.44
N SER A 45 6.09 11.60 -5.83
CA SER A 45 5.17 12.26 -4.90
C SER A 45 4.45 11.25 -4.01
N ARG A 46 3.90 11.74 -2.89
CA ARG A 46 3.05 10.95 -1.98
C ARG A 46 1.87 10.34 -2.71
N GLU A 47 1.21 11.13 -3.56
CA GLU A 47 0.07 10.68 -4.36
C GLU A 47 0.44 9.53 -5.30
N ARG A 48 1.61 9.61 -5.94
CA ARG A 48 2.10 8.54 -6.81
C ARG A 48 2.40 7.27 -6.01
N CYS A 49 2.96 7.40 -4.80
CA CYS A 49 3.17 6.26 -3.90
C CYS A 49 1.84 5.64 -3.43
N ILE A 50 0.82 6.44 -3.13
CA ILE A 50 -0.53 5.95 -2.78
C ILE A 50 -1.16 5.22 -3.98
N ALA A 51 -0.98 5.71 -5.21
CA ALA A 51 -1.46 5.03 -6.41
C ALA A 51 -0.79 3.67 -6.59
N ILE A 52 0.53 3.57 -6.40
CA ILE A 52 1.27 2.29 -6.43
C ILE A 52 0.73 1.32 -5.38
N LEU A 53 0.52 1.79 -4.14
CA LEU A 53 -0.06 0.99 -3.07
C LEU A 53 -1.41 0.41 -3.46
N ARG A 54 -2.30 1.22 -4.04
CA ARG A 54 -3.62 0.76 -4.50
C ARG A 54 -3.50 -0.32 -5.57
N SER A 55 -2.64 -0.12 -6.58
CA SER A 55 -2.41 -1.11 -7.62
C SER A 55 -1.87 -2.44 -7.08
N ILE A 56 -0.95 -2.40 -6.11
CA ILE A 56 -0.43 -3.59 -5.43
C ILE A 56 -1.56 -4.33 -4.70
N VAL A 57 -2.37 -3.61 -3.93
CA VAL A 57 -3.51 -4.17 -3.19
C VAL A 57 -4.51 -4.83 -4.13
N GLU A 58 -4.88 -4.15 -5.21
CA GLU A 58 -5.82 -4.69 -6.20
C GLU A 58 -5.27 -5.95 -6.89
N ARG A 59 -3.97 -5.99 -7.22
CA ARG A 59 -3.36 -7.19 -7.80
C ARG A 59 -3.36 -8.34 -6.79
N GLN A 60 -2.91 -8.10 -5.57
CA GLN A 60 -2.88 -9.13 -4.52
C GLN A 60 -4.28 -9.64 -4.16
N LYS A 61 -5.31 -8.80 -4.20
CA LYS A 61 -6.70 -9.22 -4.04
C LYS A 61 -7.15 -10.16 -5.16
N ARG A 62 -6.86 -9.81 -6.42
CA ARG A 62 -7.16 -10.66 -7.59
C ARG A 62 -6.47 -12.02 -7.51
N GLU A 63 -5.27 -12.07 -6.95
CA GLU A 63 -4.52 -13.30 -6.74
C GLU A 63 -4.92 -14.07 -5.46
N GLY A 64 -5.87 -13.56 -4.65
CA GLY A 64 -6.26 -14.17 -3.37
C GLY A 64 -5.17 -14.14 -2.28
N LYS A 65 -4.15 -13.31 -2.48
CA LYS A 65 -2.96 -13.16 -1.63
C LYS A 65 -3.06 -11.97 -0.66
N TRP A 66 -3.98 -11.03 -0.92
CA TRP A 66 -4.23 -9.91 0.00
C TRP A 66 -5.04 -10.38 1.20
N ARG A 67 -4.39 -10.61 2.33
CA ARG A 67 -5.05 -11.15 3.53
C ARG A 67 -4.78 -10.30 4.77
N PRO A 68 -5.78 -10.10 5.63
CA PRO A 68 -5.54 -9.54 6.95
C PRO A 68 -4.56 -10.42 7.73
N ASN A 69 -3.72 -9.83 8.56
CA ASN A 69 -2.74 -10.50 9.43
C ASN A 69 -1.54 -11.17 8.74
N VAL A 70 -1.32 -10.92 7.45
CA VAL A 70 -0.08 -11.32 6.76
C VAL A 70 0.96 -10.20 6.86
N VAL A 71 2.15 -10.52 7.35
CA VAL A 71 3.30 -9.62 7.29
C VAL A 71 3.95 -9.77 5.92
N TYR A 72 3.83 -8.76 5.07
CA TYR A 72 4.52 -8.74 3.78
C TYR A 72 5.99 -8.36 3.97
N SER A 73 6.90 -9.24 3.56
CA SER A 73 8.34 -8.98 3.61
C SER A 73 8.74 -7.88 2.62
N ALA A 74 9.88 -7.22 2.86
CA ALA A 74 10.43 -6.24 1.93
C ALA A 74 10.62 -6.84 0.53
N GLU A 75 11.18 -8.06 0.44
CA GLU A 75 11.30 -8.81 -0.81
C GLU A 75 9.97 -9.02 -1.54
N SER A 76 8.87 -9.28 -0.81
CA SER A 76 7.56 -9.46 -1.43
C SER A 76 7.08 -8.17 -2.10
N ILE A 77 7.35 -7.03 -1.45
CA ILE A 77 6.95 -5.70 -1.93
C ILE A 77 7.83 -5.26 -3.10
N GLU A 78 9.13 -5.57 -3.09
CA GLU A 78 10.06 -5.31 -4.19
C GLU A 78 9.72 -6.15 -5.42
N ARG A 79 9.45 -7.46 -5.26
CA ARG A 79 8.96 -8.31 -6.37
C ARG A 79 7.62 -7.85 -6.95
N TRP A 80 6.84 -7.10 -6.17
CA TRP A 80 5.57 -6.61 -6.64
C TRP A 80 5.68 -5.43 -7.60
N ASP A 81 6.80 -4.70 -7.56
CA ASP A 81 7.12 -3.58 -8.46
C ASP A 81 7.63 -4.05 -9.83
N ASP A 82 8.22 -5.25 -9.94
CA ASP A 82 8.98 -5.76 -11.09
C ASP A 82 8.19 -5.94 -12.42
N ASN A 83 6.94 -5.45 -12.52
CA ASN A 83 6.11 -5.56 -13.72
C ASN A 83 5.68 -4.20 -14.30
N ARG A 84 6.57 -3.20 -14.31
CA ARG A 84 6.25 -1.89 -14.92
C ARG A 84 7.38 -1.20 -15.68
N GLU A 85 8.24 -1.98 -16.31
CA GLU A 85 8.93 -1.55 -17.55
C GLU A 85 8.56 -2.53 -18.66
N GLY A 86 7.58 -2.12 -19.46
CA GLY A 86 7.10 -2.74 -20.69
C GLY A 86 6.34 -1.69 -21.47
#